data_AF-A0A3B9M5J8-F1
#
_entry.id   AF-A0A3B9M5J8-F1
#
_cell.length_a   1.000
_cell.length_b   1.000
_cell.length_c   1.000
_cell.angle_alpha   90.00
_cell.angle_beta   90.00
_cell.angle_gamma   90.00
#
_symmetry.space_group_name_H-M   'P 1'
#
loop_
_entity.id
_entity.type
_entity.pdbx_description
1 polymer ?
#
loop_
_entity_poly.entity_id
_entity_poly.type
_entity_poly.pdbx_seq_one_letter_code
_entity_poly.pdbx_strand_id
1 'polypeptide(L)' 'MEPKIVGTVMPVLELNMQPNDKVFAESGQLSSMSMAIQMQTEYLAKAG' A
#
# COMPACT_ATOMS: atom_id res chain seq x y z
N MET A 1 -3.13 11.97 0.15
CA MET A 1 -3.17 10.74 0.98
C MET A 1 -3.68 11.04 2.38
N GLU A 2 -4.69 10.32 2.85
CA GLU A 2 -5.24 10.44 4.22
C GLU A 2 -5.18 9.07 4.94
N PRO A 3 -4.39 8.92 6.01
CA PRO A 3 -4.26 7.66 6.74
C PRO A 3 -5.30 7.50 7.84
N LYS A 4 -5.76 6.25 8.04
CA LYS A 4 -6.66 5.87 9.13
C LYS A 4 -6.31 4.47 9.65
N ILE A 5 -6.22 4.33 10.97
CA ILE A 5 -6.06 3.02 11.62
C ILE A 5 -7.44 2.39 11.83
N VAL A 6 -7.59 1.12 11.44
CA VAL A 6 -8.83 0.36 11.60
C VAL A 6 -8.59 -0.88 12.44
N GLY A 7 -9.48 -1.12 13.39
CA GLY A 7 -9.41 -2.24 14.34
C GLY A 7 -8.67 -1.88 15.63
N THR A 8 -8.93 -2.65 16.69
CA THR A 8 -8.32 -2.48 18.02
C THR A 8 -7.34 -3.59 18.36
N VAL A 9 -7.54 -4.79 17.78
CA VAL A 9 -6.66 -5.95 17.91
C VAL A 9 -6.21 -6.34 16.51
N MET A 10 -4.90 -6.30 16.26
CA MET A 10 -4.27 -6.37 14.93
C MET A 10 -4.78 -5.28 13.97
N PRO A 11 -4.42 -4.01 14.22
CA PRO A 11 -4.86 -2.90 13.39
C PRO A 11 -4.26 -2.94 11.98
N VAL A 12 -5.00 -2.43 11.00
CA VAL A 12 -4.52 -2.18 9.64
C VAL A 12 -4.50 -0.68 9.34
N LEU A 13 -3.62 -0.27 8.43
CA LEU A 13 -3.57 1.08 7.89
C LEU A 13 -4.42 1.16 6.61
N GLU A 14 -5.52 1.89 6.69
CA GLU A 14 -6.35 2.24 5.53
C GLU A 14 -5.87 3.59 4.98
N LEU A 15 -5.69 3.68 3.66
CA LEU A 15 -5.22 4.89 2.98
C LEU A 15 -6.26 5.33 1.96
N ASN A 16 -6.77 6.56 2.11
CA ASN A 16 -7.52 7.21 1.05
C ASN A 16 -6.54 7.90 0.09
N MET A 17 -6.54 7.45 -1.17
CA MET A 17 -5.62 7.92 -2.21
C MET A 17 -6.34 8.86 -3.17
N GLN A 18 -5.75 10.01 -3.45
CA GLN A 18 -6.18 10.90 -4.52
C GLN A 18 -5.51 10.52 -5.85
N PRO A 19 -6.03 10.95 -7.01
CA PRO A 19 -5.34 10.74 -8.27
C PRO A 19 -3.88 11.21 -8.20
N ASN A 20 -2.96 10.37 -8.70
CA ASN A 20 -1.51 10.56 -8.67
C ASN A 20 -0.82 10.33 -7.31
N ASP A 21 -1.54 10.07 -6.22
CA ASP A 21 -0.91 9.57 -4.99
C ASP A 21 -0.24 8.22 -5.27
N LYS A 22 0.91 7.98 -4.64
CA LYS A 22 1.65 6.72 -4.73
C LYS A 22 2.05 6.27 -3.33
N VAL A 23 2.03 4.96 -3.11
CA VAL A 23 2.46 4.32 -1.88
C VAL A 23 3.40 3.18 -2.26
N PHE A 24 4.54 3.13 -1.58
CA PHE A 24 5.46 2.00 -1.68
C PHE A 24 5.24 1.11 -0.46
N ALA A 25 5.07 -0.18 -0.71
CA ALA A 25 4.89 -1.19 0.34
C ALA A 25 5.79 -2.37 0.02
N GLU A 26 6.32 -3.03 1.06
CA GLU A 26 7.03 -4.28 0.88
C GLU A 26 6.05 -5.40 0.53
N SER A 27 6.55 -6.40 -0.20
CA SER A 27 5.79 -7.61 -0.49
C SER A 27 5.24 -8.23 0.79
N GLY A 28 3.92 -8.42 0.87
CA GLY A 28 3.23 -8.97 2.03
C GLY A 28 2.69 -7.94 3.02
N GLN A 29 2.96 -6.64 2.85
CA GLN A 29 2.36 -5.58 3.68
C GLN A 29 1.00 -5.09 3.15
N LEU A 30 0.69 -5.34 1.88
CA LEU A 30 -0.60 -4.96 1.29
C LEU A 30 -1.68 -5.99 1.67
N SER A 31 -2.68 -5.53 2.42
CA SER A 31 -3.81 -6.38 2.86
C SER A 31 -4.92 -6.47 1.80
N SER A 32 -5.33 -5.33 1.24
CA SER A 32 -6.35 -5.25 0.19
C SER A 32 -6.18 -3.98 -0.63
N MET A 33 -6.82 -3.94 -1.80
CA MET A 33 -6.75 -2.81 -2.73
C MET A 33 -8.08 -2.71 -3.49
N SER A 34 -8.60 -1.49 -3.67
CA SER A 34 -9.80 -1.28 -4.50
C SER A 34 -9.47 -1.43 -5.99
N MET A 35 -10.50 -1.61 -6.83
CA MET A 35 -10.32 -1.75 -8.27
C MET A 35 -9.76 -0.50 -8.97
N ALA A 36 -9.80 0.66 -8.31
CA ALA A 36 -9.32 1.93 -8.86
C ALA A 36 -7.81 2.14 -8.69
N ILE A 37 -7.14 1.33 -7.86
CA ILE A 37 -5.71 1.45 -7.62
C ILE A 37 -4.95 0.49 -8.54
N GLN A 38 -3.85 0.97 -9.11
CA GLN A 38 -2.94 0.16 -9.92
C GLN A 38 -1.68 -0.16 -9.13
N MET A 39 -1.34 -1.45 -9.03
CA MET A 39 -0.10 -1.92 -8.42
C MET A 39 0.99 -2.12 -9.46
N GLN A 40 2.20 -1.65 -9.15
CA GLN A 40 3.40 -1.87 -9.94
C GLN A 40 4.46 -2.49 -9.03
N THR A 41 5.07 -3.59 -9.47
CA THR A 41 6.14 -4.26 -8.74
C THR A 41 7.47 -3.83 -9.32
N GLU A 42 8.34 -3.27 -8.48
CA GLU A 42 9.72 -2.96 -8.83
C GLU A 42 10.64 -4.02 -8.19
N TYR A 43 11.41 -4.72 -9.03
CA TYR A 43 12.46 -5.62 -8.54
C TYR A 43 13.81 -4.91 -8.65
N LEU A 44 14.34 -4.47 -7.50
CA LEU A 44 15.74 -4.04 -7.41
C LEU A 44 16.61 -5.30 -7.24
N ALA A 45 17.12 -5.83 -8.35
CA ALA A 45 18.21 -6.79 -8.31
C ALA A 45 19.39 -6.09 -7.63
N LYS A 46 19.83 -6.55 -6.45
CA LYS A 46 21.13 -6.12 -5.90
C LYS A 46 22.19 -6.50 -6.94
N ALA A 47 22.78 -5.51 -7.60
CA ALA A 47 23.95 -5.71 -8.42
C ALA A 47 25.03 -6.37 -7.55
N GLY A 48 25.42 -7.58 -7.94
CA GLY A 48 26.57 -8.29 -7.37
C GLY A 48 27.89 -7.76 -7.92
#